data_AF-A0A933TM51-F1
#
_entry.id   AF-A0A933TM51-F1
#
_cell.length_a   1.000
_cell.length_b   1.000
_cell.length_c   1.000
_cell.angle_alpha   90.00
_cell.angle_beta   90.00
_cell.angle_gamma   90.00
#
_symmetry.space_group_name_H-M   'P 1'
#
loop_
_entity.id
_entity.type
_entity.pdbx_description
1 polymer ?
#
loop_
_entity_poly.entity_id
_entity_poly.type
_entity_poly.pdbx_seq_one_letter_code
_entity_poly.pdbx_strand_id
1 'polypeptide(L)'
;MTGLTLDHVIIAVHDLEVATADFTALLGRSPSWRGEHPQYGTRNTLFRIDNTYIELLGLGGGAGDPRWSGEIARFLDAHGEGVYALALGTSDVDATARDTRERGLEVIDPADGDGIDVDTGARREWRNAMVSLKSTNGARLFFIQHKSPADALPLAPAVVGEGAYVQRMDHAVVLSADMEASRRLWGDALGARLALDRTFPERNTRILFYRLRDITIEISGGAQQTEEGLGKPDRLWGLAWGVGNVEATCARLRAAGIEVSGPRRGIKPGTLVATVKGQHAHGVAMLLIEHTPESFKPESREAHGEAFDNAPPSRAFTVKALDHVVVSTADLDATVARWASTLDLHASESWQPEGAGFRLAKLPAGNAFVELVQPLTADHRVAQTIAERGQGMYSISIEVDSLDTAVADLRAKGVPVSDPEPGIWDGTRVARINKSAANGVSVQLIERP
;
A
#
# COMPACT_ATOMS: atom_id res chain seq x y z
N MET A 1 6.75 17.68 0.23
CA MET A 1 5.89 16.49 0.04
C MET A 1 6.69 15.20 -0.01
N THR A 2 6.54 14.35 0.99
CA THR A 2 6.97 12.94 0.96
C THR A 2 5.78 12.06 1.29
N GLY A 3 5.42 11.14 0.39
CA GLY A 3 4.69 9.92 0.76
C GLY A 3 3.16 9.95 0.75
N LEU A 4 2.50 10.59 -0.23
CA LEU A 4 1.05 10.42 -0.43
C LEU A 4 0.68 8.94 -0.56
N THR A 5 -0.46 8.59 0.01
CA THR A 5 -1.07 7.25 -0.05
C THR A 5 -2.45 7.34 -0.68
N LEU A 6 -2.99 6.24 -1.20
CA LEU A 6 -4.42 6.16 -1.46
C LEU A 6 -5.09 5.71 -0.15
N ASP A 7 -5.69 6.65 0.58
CA ASP A 7 -6.33 6.36 1.87
C ASP A 7 -7.57 5.49 1.65
N HIS A 8 -8.45 5.95 0.75
CA HIS A 8 -9.64 5.24 0.35
C HIS A 8 -10.16 5.68 -1.01
N VAL A 9 -11.07 4.87 -1.54
CA VAL A 9 -11.88 5.19 -2.72
C VAL A 9 -13.33 5.38 -2.29
N ILE A 10 -13.99 6.39 -2.85
CA ILE A 10 -15.40 6.67 -2.59
C ILE A 10 -16.20 6.24 -3.80
N ILE A 11 -17.26 5.47 -3.59
CA ILE A 11 -18.20 5.01 -4.62
C ILE A 11 -19.56 5.61 -4.28
N ALA A 12 -20.06 6.49 -5.15
CA ALA A 12 -21.39 7.05 -4.98
C ALA A 12 -22.44 6.05 -5.43
N VAL A 13 -23.46 5.84 -4.60
CA VAL A 13 -24.54 4.87 -4.83
C VAL A 13 -25.90 5.51 -4.56
N HIS A 14 -26.94 5.03 -5.25
CA HIS A 14 -28.32 5.49 -5.04
C HIS A 14 -28.93 4.87 -3.77
N ASP A 15 -28.70 3.58 -3.56
CA ASP A 15 -29.22 2.81 -2.44
C ASP A 15 -28.06 2.19 -1.67
N LEU A 16 -27.80 2.71 -0.46
CA LEU A 16 -26.64 2.30 0.33
C LEU A 16 -26.81 0.88 0.87
N GLU A 17 -28.04 0.48 1.19
CA GLU A 17 -28.37 -0.82 1.73
C GLU A 17 -28.18 -1.92 0.68
N VAL A 18 -28.66 -1.71 -0.55
CA VAL A 18 -28.41 -2.60 -1.69
C VAL A 18 -26.92 -2.66 -1.99
N ALA A 19 -26.26 -1.52 -2.11
CA ALA A 19 -24.83 -1.48 -2.39
C ALA A 19 -23.99 -2.15 -1.31
N THR A 20 -24.40 -2.05 -0.05
CA THR A 20 -23.72 -2.76 1.04
C THR A 20 -23.84 -4.28 0.88
N ALA A 21 -25.03 -4.79 0.55
CA ALA A 21 -25.23 -6.22 0.34
C ALA A 21 -24.38 -6.72 -0.83
N ASP A 22 -24.38 -5.97 -1.94
CA ASP A 22 -23.64 -6.31 -3.15
C ASP A 22 -22.12 -6.26 -2.92
N PHE A 23 -21.60 -5.23 -2.25
CA PHE A 23 -20.17 -5.17 -1.91
C PHE A 23 -19.77 -6.21 -0.85
N THR A 24 -20.65 -6.57 0.08
CA THR A 24 -20.42 -7.70 0.98
C THR A 24 -20.22 -8.99 0.17
N ALA A 25 -21.11 -9.23 -0.79
CA ALA A 25 -21.03 -10.37 -1.69
C ALA A 25 -19.87 -10.27 -2.68
N LEU A 26 -19.45 -9.09 -3.12
CA LEU A 26 -18.29 -8.93 -4.02
C LEU A 26 -16.98 -9.15 -3.29
N LEU A 27 -16.79 -8.47 -2.17
CA LEU A 27 -15.54 -8.47 -1.42
C LEU A 27 -15.37 -9.75 -0.60
N GLY A 28 -16.47 -10.46 -0.28
CA GLY A 28 -16.42 -11.60 0.64
C GLY A 28 -16.11 -11.17 2.07
N ARG A 29 -16.50 -9.94 2.43
CA ARG A 29 -16.25 -9.33 3.74
C ARG A 29 -17.47 -8.59 4.24
N SER A 30 -17.74 -8.62 5.53
CA SER A 30 -18.76 -7.76 6.15
C SER A 30 -18.22 -6.34 6.37
N PRO A 31 -19.09 -5.31 6.42
CA PRO A 31 -18.66 -3.94 6.70
C PRO A 31 -17.80 -3.80 7.96
N SER A 32 -16.85 -2.87 7.90
CA SER A 32 -16.07 -2.40 9.04
C SER A 32 -16.80 -1.34 9.86
N TRP A 33 -17.70 -0.60 9.21
CA TRP A 33 -18.28 0.63 9.71
C TRP A 33 -19.55 0.98 8.94
N ARG A 34 -20.55 1.53 9.63
CA ARG A 34 -21.70 2.19 9.01
C ARG A 34 -21.86 3.56 9.65
N GLY A 35 -21.86 4.62 8.85
CA GLY A 35 -21.86 5.98 9.37
C GLY A 35 -23.00 6.83 8.80
N GLU A 36 -23.43 7.79 9.59
CA GLU A 36 -24.18 8.94 9.10
C GLU A 36 -23.34 10.20 9.29
N HIS A 37 -23.43 11.11 8.32
CA HIS A 37 -22.82 12.42 8.40
C HIS A 37 -23.92 13.50 8.33
N PRO A 38 -24.58 13.83 9.46
CA PRO A 38 -25.67 14.79 9.49
C PRO A 38 -25.30 16.15 8.88
N GLN A 39 -24.05 16.60 9.08
CA GLN A 39 -23.56 17.87 8.53
C GLN A 39 -23.46 17.86 6.99
N TYR A 40 -23.06 16.73 6.40
CA TYR A 40 -22.89 16.60 4.95
C TYR A 40 -24.16 16.10 4.25
N GLY A 41 -25.15 15.61 5.01
CA GLY A 41 -26.39 15.04 4.45
C GLY A 41 -26.14 13.72 3.72
N THR A 42 -25.14 12.95 4.17
CA THR A 42 -24.75 11.68 3.55
C THR A 42 -24.71 10.57 4.59
N ARG A 43 -24.69 9.33 4.09
CA ARG A 43 -24.48 8.11 4.87
C ARG A 43 -23.48 7.23 4.15
N ASN A 44 -22.71 6.45 4.91
CA ASN A 44 -21.70 5.59 4.34
C ASN A 44 -21.67 4.19 4.93
N THR A 45 -21.05 3.29 4.17
CA THR A 45 -20.62 1.97 4.64
C THR A 45 -19.18 1.78 4.22
N LEU A 46 -18.31 1.42 5.17
CA LEU A 46 -16.89 1.24 4.91
C LEU A 46 -16.48 -0.23 4.93
N PHE A 47 -15.59 -0.61 4.03
CA PHE A 47 -14.92 -1.90 4.02
C PHE A 47 -13.41 -1.67 4.07
N ARG A 48 -12.82 -1.78 5.26
CA ARG A 48 -11.37 -1.69 5.39
C ARG A 48 -10.73 -3.00 4.96
N ILE A 49 -9.78 -2.89 4.05
CA ILE A 49 -8.93 -3.98 3.58
C ILE A 49 -7.47 -3.66 3.95
N ASP A 50 -6.53 -4.51 3.56
CA ASP A 50 -5.18 -4.49 4.14
C ASP A 50 -4.43 -3.17 3.93
N ASN A 51 -4.64 -2.52 2.78
CA ASN A 51 -3.88 -1.34 2.37
C ASN A 51 -4.71 -0.07 2.09
N THR A 52 -6.03 -0.14 2.23
CA THR A 52 -6.96 0.99 1.99
C THR A 52 -8.35 0.63 2.54
N TYR A 53 -9.35 1.50 2.37
CA TYR A 53 -10.75 1.12 2.55
C TYR A 53 -11.61 1.58 1.37
N ILE A 54 -12.74 0.92 1.20
CA ILE A 54 -13.80 1.37 0.30
C ILE A 54 -14.81 2.14 1.13
N GLU A 55 -15.24 3.30 0.66
CA GLU A 55 -16.40 4.02 1.17
C GLU A 55 -17.52 3.96 0.13
N LEU A 56 -18.60 3.26 0.46
CA LEU A 56 -19.87 3.41 -0.25
C LEU A 56 -20.57 4.63 0.32
N LEU A 57 -20.96 5.58 -0.52
CA LEU A 57 -21.52 6.85 -0.12
C LEU A 57 -22.89 7.07 -0.78
N GLY A 58 -23.92 7.18 0.05
CA GLY A 58 -25.28 7.49 -0.36
C GLY A 58 -25.77 8.80 0.22
N LEU A 59 -26.83 9.35 -0.38
CA LEU A 59 -27.54 10.49 0.21
C LEU A 59 -28.22 10.07 1.52
N GLY A 60 -28.08 10.90 2.55
CA GLY A 60 -28.76 10.70 3.82
C GLY A 60 -30.16 11.32 3.81
N GLY A 61 -31.00 10.95 4.80
CA GLY A 61 -32.35 11.50 4.95
C GLY A 61 -32.42 12.87 5.65
N GLY A 62 -31.30 13.42 6.12
CA GLY A 62 -31.23 14.65 6.91
C GLY A 62 -31.05 15.94 6.10
N ALA A 63 -31.37 17.08 6.71
CA ALA A 63 -31.22 18.44 6.13
C ALA A 63 -29.76 18.95 6.12
N GLY A 64 -28.81 18.09 5.77
CA GLY A 64 -27.39 18.46 5.70
C GLY A 64 -27.11 19.59 4.69
N ASP A 65 -25.89 20.13 4.69
CA ASP A 65 -25.52 21.24 3.83
C ASP A 65 -25.75 20.88 2.34
N PRO A 66 -26.68 21.57 1.65
CA PRO A 66 -27.06 21.25 0.27
C PRO A 66 -25.89 21.33 -0.72
N ARG A 67 -24.80 22.00 -0.36
CA ARG A 67 -23.59 22.05 -1.19
C ARG A 67 -23.01 20.65 -1.36
N TRP A 68 -22.93 19.85 -0.30
CA TRP A 68 -22.29 18.52 -0.33
C TRP A 68 -23.21 17.44 -0.87
N SER A 69 -24.40 17.31 -0.30
CA SER A 69 -25.42 16.35 -0.78
C SER A 69 -25.83 16.66 -2.23
N GLY A 70 -25.88 17.95 -2.61
CA GLY A 70 -26.12 18.37 -3.98
C GLY A 70 -24.98 18.02 -4.94
N GLU A 71 -23.73 17.91 -4.50
CA GLU A 71 -22.62 17.43 -5.36
C GLU A 71 -22.77 15.95 -5.72
N ILE A 72 -23.14 15.13 -4.73
CA ILE A 72 -23.34 13.69 -4.93
C ILE A 72 -24.58 13.46 -5.79
N ALA A 73 -25.69 14.17 -5.51
CA ALA A 73 -26.89 14.12 -6.33
C ALA A 73 -26.59 14.46 -7.80
N ARG A 74 -25.88 15.57 -8.07
CA ARG A 74 -25.46 15.94 -9.42
C ARG A 74 -24.56 14.91 -10.09
N PHE A 75 -23.66 14.29 -9.34
CA PHE A 75 -22.81 13.22 -9.88
C PHE A 75 -23.65 12.02 -10.29
N LEU A 76 -24.53 11.55 -9.41
CA LEU A 76 -25.43 10.42 -9.67
C LEU A 76 -26.36 10.71 -10.86
N ASP A 77 -26.92 11.92 -10.95
CA ASP A 77 -27.79 12.31 -12.08
C ASP A 77 -27.03 12.36 -13.41
N ALA A 78 -25.78 12.84 -13.40
CA ALA A 78 -24.99 13.02 -14.62
C ALA A 78 -24.27 11.75 -15.09
N HIS A 79 -23.90 10.86 -14.15
CA HIS A 79 -22.98 9.74 -14.41
C HIS A 79 -23.51 8.38 -13.95
N GLY A 80 -24.59 8.35 -13.16
CA GLY A 80 -25.02 7.16 -12.42
C GLY A 80 -24.11 6.86 -11.23
N GLU A 81 -24.24 5.65 -10.70
CA GLU A 81 -23.36 5.14 -9.65
C GLU A 81 -21.93 4.90 -10.19
N GLY A 82 -20.93 5.00 -9.32
CA GLY A 82 -19.55 4.73 -9.69
C GLY A 82 -18.51 5.37 -8.79
N VAL A 83 -17.24 5.29 -9.19
CA VAL A 83 -16.13 5.86 -8.43
C VAL A 83 -16.25 7.38 -8.42
N TYR A 84 -16.60 7.93 -7.25
CA TYR A 84 -16.89 9.33 -7.03
C TYR A 84 -15.63 10.14 -6.76
N ALA A 85 -14.73 9.65 -5.89
CA ALA A 85 -13.52 10.35 -5.49
C ALA A 85 -12.40 9.40 -5.05
N LEU A 86 -11.16 9.91 -5.10
CA LEU A 86 -10.00 9.29 -4.46
C LEU A 86 -9.52 10.18 -3.31
N ALA A 87 -9.39 9.59 -2.12
CA ALA A 87 -8.82 10.27 -0.96
C ALA A 87 -7.33 10.00 -0.87
N LEU A 88 -6.53 11.05 -0.82
CA LEU A 88 -5.07 10.98 -0.79
C LEU A 88 -4.58 11.19 0.65
N GLY A 89 -4.12 10.12 1.28
CA GLY A 89 -3.68 10.14 2.68
C GLY A 89 -2.33 10.83 2.83
N THR A 90 -2.22 11.67 3.86
CA THR A 90 -1.01 12.43 4.22
C THR A 90 -0.84 12.54 5.73
N SER A 91 0.41 12.71 6.20
CA SER A 91 0.73 12.91 7.62
C SER A 91 0.52 14.36 8.08
N ASP A 92 0.47 15.32 7.16
CA ASP A 92 0.24 16.74 7.44
C ASP A 92 -0.56 17.36 6.28
N VAL A 93 -1.86 17.51 6.49
CA VAL A 93 -2.77 18.03 5.45
C VAL A 93 -2.55 19.52 5.19
N ASP A 94 -2.19 20.30 6.20
CA ASP A 94 -1.93 21.74 6.05
C ASP A 94 -0.65 21.98 5.25
N ALA A 95 0.42 21.23 5.50
CA ALA A 95 1.63 21.26 4.67
C ALA A 95 1.37 20.76 3.25
N THR A 96 0.61 19.68 3.10
CA THR A 96 0.28 19.14 1.78
C THR A 96 -0.53 20.14 0.94
N ALA A 97 -1.52 20.81 1.55
CA ALA A 97 -2.30 21.84 0.89
C ALA A 97 -1.42 23.02 0.45
N ARG A 98 -0.49 23.49 1.29
CA ARG A 98 0.46 24.55 0.92
C ARG A 98 1.36 24.13 -0.24
N ASP A 99 2.06 22.99 -0.11
CA ASP A 99 3.00 22.48 -1.11
C ASP A 99 2.34 22.27 -2.48
N THR A 100 1.09 21.79 -2.51
CA THR A 100 0.37 21.51 -3.76
C THR A 100 -0.23 22.76 -4.38
N ARG A 101 -0.61 23.77 -3.58
CA ARG A 101 -0.97 25.11 -4.09
C ARG A 101 0.19 25.77 -4.81
N GLU A 102 1.40 25.68 -4.27
CA GLU A 102 2.62 26.17 -4.93
C GLU A 102 2.89 25.47 -6.27
N ARG A 103 2.35 24.26 -6.47
CA ARG A 103 2.43 23.47 -7.70
C ARG A 103 1.21 23.61 -8.60
N GLY A 104 0.33 24.57 -8.33
CA GLY A 104 -0.79 24.92 -9.19
C GLY A 104 -2.11 24.20 -8.90
N LEU A 105 -2.22 23.42 -7.81
CA LEU A 105 -3.52 22.89 -7.38
C LEU A 105 -4.35 23.97 -6.65
N GLU A 106 -5.62 24.09 -7.01
CA GLU A 106 -6.59 24.92 -6.30
C GLU A 106 -7.16 24.11 -5.12
N VAL A 107 -6.45 24.11 -3.99
CA VAL A 107 -6.85 23.38 -2.77
C VAL A 107 -7.65 24.28 -1.84
N ILE A 108 -8.77 23.80 -1.30
CA ILE A 108 -9.58 24.48 -0.26
C ILE A 108 -8.89 24.33 1.10
N ASP A 109 -9.03 25.33 1.98
CA ASP A 109 -8.39 25.27 3.31
C ASP A 109 -8.83 24.03 4.09
N PRO A 110 -7.88 23.36 4.79
CA PRO A 110 -8.21 22.14 5.49
C PRO A 110 -9.25 22.37 6.60
N ALA A 111 -10.24 21.49 6.64
CA ALA A 111 -11.32 21.49 7.62
C ALA A 111 -11.30 20.19 8.43
N ASP A 112 -11.76 20.29 9.67
CA ASP A 112 -11.96 19.11 10.52
C ASP A 112 -13.26 18.41 10.13
N GLY A 113 -13.25 17.09 10.22
CA GLY A 113 -14.43 16.25 10.03
C GLY A 113 -14.42 15.08 11.02
N ASP A 114 -15.61 14.54 11.27
CA ASP A 114 -15.79 13.40 12.13
C ASP A 114 -16.94 12.50 11.64
N GLY A 115 -16.93 11.26 12.13
CA GLY A 115 -17.94 10.25 11.84
C GLY A 115 -18.18 9.38 13.05
N ILE A 116 -19.42 8.91 13.19
CA ILE A 116 -19.85 7.99 14.25
C ILE A 116 -20.36 6.70 13.62
N ASP A 117 -19.90 5.57 14.13
CA ASP A 117 -20.39 4.25 13.75
C ASP A 117 -21.75 4.01 14.39
N VAL A 118 -22.77 3.74 13.58
CA VAL A 118 -24.13 3.50 14.07
C VAL A 118 -24.26 2.16 14.79
N ASP A 119 -23.37 1.21 14.50
CA ASP A 119 -23.42 -0.13 15.11
C ASP A 119 -22.72 -0.16 16.47
N THR A 120 -21.57 0.51 16.59
CA THR A 120 -20.72 0.44 17.79
C THR A 120 -20.68 1.72 18.63
N GLY A 121 -21.10 2.86 18.06
CA GLY A 121 -20.91 4.19 18.66
C GLY A 121 -19.46 4.69 18.64
N ALA A 122 -18.53 3.96 18.00
CA ALA A 122 -17.15 4.39 17.83
C ALA A 122 -17.09 5.70 17.04
N ARG A 123 -16.11 6.55 17.35
CA ARG A 123 -15.93 7.86 16.70
C ARG A 123 -14.59 7.92 15.98
N ARG A 124 -14.59 8.50 14.78
CA ARG A 124 -13.39 8.80 14.00
C ARG A 124 -13.33 10.30 13.70
N GLU A 125 -12.14 10.86 13.77
CA GLU A 125 -11.85 12.27 13.53
C GLU A 125 -10.70 12.39 12.52
N TRP A 126 -10.83 13.32 11.60
CA TRP A 126 -9.85 13.61 10.57
C TRP A 126 -9.80 15.09 10.24
N ARG A 127 -8.79 15.46 9.47
CA ARG A 127 -8.69 16.77 8.81
C ARG A 127 -8.53 16.53 7.32
N ASN A 128 -9.30 17.20 6.49
CA ASN A 128 -9.26 17.02 5.04
C ASN A 128 -9.22 18.35 4.29
N ALA A 129 -8.72 18.30 3.05
CA ALA A 129 -8.63 19.46 2.17
C ALA A 129 -9.05 19.06 0.76
N MET A 130 -10.18 19.61 0.29
CA MET A 130 -10.71 19.32 -1.04
C MET A 130 -9.89 20.02 -2.12
N VAL A 131 -9.70 19.36 -3.26
CA VAL A 131 -9.05 19.96 -4.43
C VAL A 131 -10.11 20.26 -5.49
N SER A 132 -10.04 21.46 -6.08
CA SER A 132 -10.89 21.88 -7.19
C SER A 132 -10.80 20.90 -8.36
N LEU A 133 -11.96 20.55 -8.94
CA LEU A 133 -12.03 19.71 -10.15
C LEU A 133 -11.28 20.36 -11.33
N LYS A 134 -11.23 21.69 -11.36
CA LYS A 134 -10.59 22.45 -12.43
C LYS A 134 -9.06 22.23 -12.47
N SER A 135 -8.42 22.10 -11.30
CA SER A 135 -6.96 21.91 -11.21
C SER A 135 -6.54 20.44 -11.20
N THR A 136 -7.48 19.50 -11.20
CA THR A 136 -7.25 18.05 -11.14
C THR A 136 -7.63 17.34 -12.44
N ASN A 137 -7.68 18.10 -13.54
CA ASN A 137 -8.14 17.60 -14.82
C ASN A 137 -9.51 16.90 -14.72
N GLY A 138 -10.40 17.30 -13.80
CA GLY A 138 -11.70 16.66 -13.57
C GLY A 138 -11.70 15.46 -12.62
N ALA A 139 -10.56 14.95 -12.18
CA ALA A 139 -10.50 13.89 -11.17
C ALA A 139 -10.86 14.45 -9.79
N ARG A 140 -11.90 13.91 -9.14
CA ARG A 140 -12.27 14.35 -7.79
C ARG A 140 -11.29 13.79 -6.77
N LEU A 141 -10.45 14.67 -6.22
CA LEU A 141 -9.40 14.35 -5.27
C LEU A 141 -9.50 15.23 -4.02
N PHE A 142 -9.09 14.68 -2.87
CA PHE A 142 -8.89 15.46 -1.66
C PHE A 142 -7.79 14.85 -0.80
N PHE A 143 -7.14 15.67 0.02
CA PHE A 143 -6.15 15.22 0.98
C PHE A 143 -6.82 14.90 2.31
N ILE A 144 -6.38 13.85 3.00
CA ILE A 144 -6.91 13.47 4.31
C ILE A 144 -5.78 13.08 5.27
N GLN A 145 -5.91 13.52 6.52
CA GLN A 145 -5.09 13.13 7.65
C GLN A 145 -6.01 12.65 8.77
N HIS A 146 -5.91 11.37 9.13
CA HIS A 146 -6.64 10.84 10.28
C HIS A 146 -6.02 11.34 11.59
N LYS A 147 -6.87 11.79 12.52
CA LYS A 147 -6.46 12.14 13.89
C LYS A 147 -6.69 10.98 14.85
N SER A 148 -7.67 10.12 14.54
CA SER A 148 -7.93 8.91 15.31
C SER A 148 -6.85 7.85 15.07
N PRO A 149 -6.59 6.97 16.07
CA PRO A 149 -5.75 5.79 15.91
C PRO A 149 -6.19 4.90 14.74
N ALA A 150 -5.23 4.17 14.16
CA ALA A 150 -5.47 3.35 12.98
C ALA A 150 -6.48 2.20 13.22
N ASP A 151 -6.61 1.72 14.45
CA ASP A 151 -7.56 0.67 14.86
C ASP A 151 -8.99 1.20 15.10
N ALA A 152 -9.20 2.52 15.10
CA ALA A 152 -10.53 3.13 15.15
C ALA A 152 -11.41 2.78 13.93
N LEU A 153 -10.80 2.30 12.84
CA LEU A 153 -11.49 1.61 11.75
C LEU A 153 -10.96 0.17 11.66
N PRO A 154 -11.70 -0.83 12.15
CA PRO A 154 -11.24 -2.22 12.15
C PRO A 154 -11.23 -2.80 10.72
N LEU A 155 -10.41 -3.83 10.50
CA LEU A 155 -10.42 -4.59 9.24
C LEU A 155 -11.79 -5.22 9.02
N ALA A 156 -12.32 -5.13 7.80
CA ALA A 156 -13.60 -5.73 7.42
C ALA A 156 -13.50 -7.27 7.56
N PRO A 157 -14.28 -7.91 8.45
CA PRO A 157 -14.16 -9.35 8.67
C PRO A 157 -14.44 -10.16 7.41
N ALA A 158 -13.62 -11.17 7.13
CA ALA A 158 -13.91 -12.13 6.07
C ALA A 158 -15.12 -13.00 6.45
N VAL A 159 -16.07 -13.16 5.53
CA VAL A 159 -17.30 -13.95 5.76
C VAL A 159 -17.35 -15.22 4.92
N VAL A 160 -16.25 -15.55 4.25
CA VAL A 160 -16.11 -16.71 3.36
C VAL A 160 -14.78 -17.42 3.58
N GLY A 161 -14.63 -18.61 2.99
CA GLY A 161 -13.42 -19.43 3.10
C GLY A 161 -12.14 -18.70 2.67
N GLU A 162 -11.01 -19.15 3.23
CA GLU A 162 -9.69 -18.55 3.01
C GLU A 162 -9.35 -18.41 1.52
N GLY A 163 -8.79 -17.26 1.15
CA GLY A 163 -8.35 -16.96 -0.21
C GLY A 163 -9.46 -16.56 -1.20
N ALA A 164 -10.75 -16.74 -0.87
CA ALA A 164 -11.88 -16.38 -1.74
C ALA A 164 -12.42 -14.96 -1.54
N TYR A 165 -11.87 -14.19 -0.59
CA TYR A 165 -12.23 -12.80 -0.32
C TYR A 165 -11.16 -11.83 -0.85
N VAL A 166 -11.54 -10.57 -1.04
CA VAL A 166 -10.64 -9.49 -1.44
C VAL A 166 -9.71 -9.13 -0.30
N GLN A 167 -8.40 -9.22 -0.51
CA GLN A 167 -7.38 -8.94 0.50
C GLN A 167 -6.96 -7.47 0.49
N ARG A 168 -6.76 -6.93 -0.70
CA ARG A 168 -6.14 -5.61 -0.92
C ARG A 168 -6.64 -4.96 -2.20
N MET A 169 -6.40 -3.67 -2.35
CA MET A 169 -6.46 -3.02 -3.66
C MET A 169 -5.12 -3.19 -4.37
N ASP A 170 -5.16 -3.54 -5.65
CA ASP A 170 -3.97 -3.59 -6.51
C ASP A 170 -3.77 -2.23 -7.20
N HIS A 171 -4.83 -1.74 -7.87
CA HIS A 171 -4.80 -0.45 -8.55
C HIS A 171 -6.18 0.18 -8.73
N ALA A 172 -6.21 1.51 -8.84
CA ALA A 172 -7.35 2.29 -9.26
C ALA A 172 -7.09 2.88 -10.66
N VAL A 173 -8.11 2.84 -11.53
CA VAL A 173 -7.99 3.22 -12.94
C VAL A 173 -8.67 4.57 -13.17
N VAL A 174 -7.91 5.48 -13.77
CA VAL A 174 -8.35 6.76 -14.30
C VAL A 174 -8.26 6.71 -15.82
N LEU A 175 -9.36 7.02 -16.50
CA LEU A 175 -9.36 7.19 -17.94
C LEU A 175 -9.04 8.62 -18.28
N SER A 176 -8.10 8.82 -19.20
CA SER A 176 -7.65 10.15 -19.60
C SER A 176 -7.67 10.32 -21.12
N ALA A 177 -8.28 11.39 -21.59
CA ALA A 177 -8.23 11.82 -22.99
C ALA A 177 -7.11 12.86 -23.24
N ASP A 178 -6.53 13.41 -22.17
CA ASP A 178 -5.38 14.32 -22.17
C ASP A 178 -4.29 13.73 -21.27
N MET A 179 -3.53 12.77 -21.82
CA MET A 179 -2.55 11.99 -21.07
C MET A 179 -1.44 12.88 -20.47
N GLU A 180 -1.12 14.00 -21.12
CA GLU A 180 -0.13 14.94 -20.65
C GLU A 180 -0.66 15.81 -19.51
N ALA A 181 -1.94 16.22 -19.53
CA ALA A 181 -2.57 16.85 -18.38
C ALA A 181 -2.60 15.92 -17.16
N SER A 182 -2.95 14.66 -17.38
CA SER A 182 -2.92 13.62 -16.35
C SER A 182 -1.49 13.42 -15.81
N ARG A 183 -0.47 13.39 -16.68
CA ARG A 183 0.94 13.30 -16.28
C ARG A 183 1.37 14.47 -15.40
N ARG A 184 1.01 15.71 -15.77
CA ARG A 184 1.30 16.92 -14.98
C ARG A 184 0.64 16.88 -13.60
N LEU A 185 -0.62 16.43 -13.54
CA LEU A 185 -1.33 16.28 -12.28
C LEU A 185 -0.65 15.27 -11.35
N TRP A 186 -0.52 14.02 -11.81
CA TRP A 186 -0.07 12.92 -10.96
C TRP A 186 1.43 12.98 -10.67
N GLY A 187 2.25 13.33 -11.66
CA GLY A 187 3.70 13.42 -11.52
C GLY A 187 4.15 14.73 -10.88
N ASP A 188 3.81 15.86 -11.48
CA ASP A 188 4.42 17.15 -11.11
C ASP A 188 3.70 17.77 -9.91
N ALA A 189 2.37 17.88 -9.98
CA ALA A 189 1.57 18.54 -8.95
C ALA A 189 1.45 17.70 -7.67
N LEU A 190 1.10 16.42 -7.79
CA LEU A 190 0.95 15.50 -6.65
C LEU A 190 2.27 14.84 -6.23
N GLY A 191 3.31 14.86 -7.06
CA GLY A 191 4.60 14.24 -6.73
C GLY A 191 4.56 12.72 -6.66
N ALA A 192 3.57 12.06 -7.28
CA ALA A 192 3.48 10.60 -7.29
C ALA A 192 4.58 10.02 -8.20
N ARG A 193 5.20 8.92 -7.77
CA ARG A 193 6.29 8.31 -8.52
C ARG A 193 5.74 7.58 -9.75
N LEU A 194 6.17 8.02 -10.94
CA LEU A 194 5.94 7.28 -12.19
C LEU A 194 6.73 5.97 -12.15
N ALA A 195 6.03 4.85 -12.25
CA ALA A 195 6.57 3.50 -12.25
C ALA A 195 6.53 2.83 -13.63
N LEU A 196 5.63 3.27 -14.52
CA LEU A 196 5.52 2.77 -15.89
C LEU A 196 4.94 3.88 -16.76
N ASP A 197 5.49 4.03 -17.96
CA ASP A 197 4.90 4.79 -19.07
C ASP A 197 5.05 3.94 -20.31
N ARG A 198 3.94 3.45 -20.85
CA ARG A 198 3.97 2.50 -21.95
C ARG A 198 2.88 2.77 -22.97
N THR A 199 3.31 2.82 -24.22
CA THR A 199 2.43 2.93 -25.37
C THR A 199 2.31 1.58 -26.07
N PHE A 200 1.08 1.24 -26.44
CA PHE A 200 0.70 0.07 -27.22
C PHE A 200 0.01 0.55 -28.50
N PRO A 201 0.77 0.84 -29.56
CA PRO A 201 0.22 1.45 -30.78
C PRO A 201 -0.87 0.61 -31.44
N GLU A 202 -0.71 -0.71 -31.47
CA GLU A 202 -1.63 -1.64 -32.13
C GLU A 202 -3.05 -1.63 -31.54
N ARG A 203 -3.19 -1.27 -30.26
CA ARG A 203 -4.49 -1.14 -29.58
C ARG A 203 -4.85 0.32 -29.25
N ASN A 204 -4.14 1.28 -29.84
CA ASN A 204 -4.28 2.71 -29.56
C ASN A 204 -4.39 3.04 -28.06
N THR A 205 -3.52 2.45 -27.23
CA THR A 205 -3.54 2.67 -25.77
C THR A 205 -2.18 3.16 -25.27
N ARG A 206 -2.16 4.16 -24.39
CA ARG A 206 -1.03 4.49 -23.53
C ARG A 206 -1.44 4.33 -22.08
N ILE A 207 -0.54 3.77 -21.27
CA ILE A 207 -0.76 3.49 -19.86
C ILE A 207 0.36 4.13 -19.04
N LEU A 208 -0.01 4.88 -18.01
CA LEU A 208 0.90 5.39 -16.98
C LEU A 208 0.58 4.74 -15.64
N PHE A 209 1.58 4.27 -14.91
CA PHE A 209 1.42 3.82 -13.53
C PHE A 209 2.09 4.78 -12.57
N TYR A 210 1.31 5.38 -11.68
CA TYR A 210 1.80 6.15 -10.55
C TYR A 210 1.69 5.34 -9.26
N ARG A 211 2.67 5.47 -8.37
CA ARG A 211 2.68 4.72 -7.10
C ARG A 211 2.35 5.64 -5.93
N LEU A 212 1.29 5.25 -5.21
CA LEU A 212 0.94 5.78 -3.90
C LEU A 212 1.18 4.66 -2.89
N ARG A 213 2.42 4.58 -2.40
CA ARG A 213 2.96 3.42 -1.68
C ARG A 213 2.74 2.11 -2.44
N ASP A 214 1.87 1.24 -1.93
CA ASP A 214 1.65 -0.12 -2.40
C ASP A 214 0.39 -0.26 -3.27
N ILE A 215 -0.27 0.86 -3.61
CA ILE A 215 -1.35 0.94 -4.59
C ILE A 215 -0.88 1.68 -5.84
N THR A 216 -1.30 1.18 -7.01
CA THR A 216 -1.05 1.86 -8.29
C THR A 216 -2.25 2.73 -8.67
N ILE A 217 -1.99 3.92 -9.17
CA ILE A 217 -2.94 4.68 -9.98
C ILE A 217 -2.59 4.43 -11.43
N GLU A 218 -3.46 3.70 -12.14
CA GLU A 218 -3.36 3.46 -13.57
C GLU A 218 -4.06 4.57 -14.34
N ILE A 219 -3.32 5.34 -15.11
CA ILE A 219 -3.88 6.27 -16.09
C ILE A 219 -3.89 5.58 -17.44
N SER A 220 -5.07 5.45 -18.05
CA SER A 220 -5.24 4.79 -19.34
C SER A 220 -5.90 5.73 -20.34
N GLY A 221 -5.31 5.85 -21.53
CA GLY A 221 -5.80 6.74 -22.59
C GLY A 221 -5.31 6.34 -23.97
N GLY A 222 -5.53 7.21 -24.96
CA GLY A 222 -5.12 6.98 -26.35
C GLY A 222 -3.59 6.89 -26.50
N ALA A 223 -3.11 6.09 -27.47
CA ALA A 223 -1.67 5.99 -27.76
C ALA A 223 -1.08 7.31 -28.27
N GLN A 224 -1.91 8.11 -28.94
CA GLN A 224 -1.57 9.43 -29.46
C GLN A 224 -2.54 10.46 -28.88
N GLN A 225 -2.01 11.64 -28.57
CA GLN A 225 -2.83 12.78 -28.21
C GLN A 225 -3.61 13.26 -29.42
N THR A 226 -4.93 13.42 -29.26
CA THR A 226 -5.81 13.99 -30.28
C THR A 226 -6.24 15.40 -29.88
N GLU A 227 -6.54 16.25 -30.87
CA GLU A 227 -7.09 17.59 -30.60
C GLU A 227 -8.44 17.51 -29.87
N GLU A 228 -9.28 16.53 -30.20
CA GLU A 228 -10.58 16.32 -29.54
C GLU A 228 -10.47 15.95 -28.05
N GLY A 229 -9.38 15.27 -27.68
CA GLY A 229 -9.11 14.84 -26.31
C GLY A 229 -8.51 15.94 -25.42
N LEU A 230 -7.85 16.95 -26.00
CA LEU A 230 -7.18 18.00 -25.24
C LEU A 230 -8.17 18.75 -24.33
N GLY A 231 -7.81 18.86 -23.05
CA GLY A 231 -8.64 19.52 -22.03
C GLY A 231 -9.92 18.78 -21.65
N LYS A 232 -10.16 17.56 -22.14
CA LYS A 232 -11.26 16.71 -21.66
C LYS A 232 -10.92 16.17 -20.26
N PRO A 233 -11.91 16.13 -19.35
CA PRO A 233 -11.67 15.70 -17.98
C PRO A 233 -11.35 14.20 -17.91
N ASP A 234 -10.44 13.87 -17.01
CA ASP A 234 -10.19 12.53 -16.51
C ASP A 234 -11.43 11.97 -15.83
N ARG A 235 -11.61 10.65 -15.96
CA ARG A 235 -12.72 9.92 -15.35
C ARG A 235 -12.20 8.82 -14.44
N LEU A 236 -12.52 8.89 -13.16
CA LEU A 236 -12.36 7.76 -12.24
C LEU A 236 -13.28 6.63 -12.70
N TRP A 237 -12.74 5.44 -12.93
CA TRP A 237 -13.46 4.43 -13.71
C TRP A 237 -13.48 3.04 -13.10
N GLY A 238 -12.32 2.49 -12.76
CA GLY A 238 -12.21 1.07 -12.42
C GLY A 238 -11.34 0.80 -11.20
N LEU A 239 -11.55 -0.35 -10.59
CA LEU A 239 -10.84 -0.82 -9.41
C LEU A 239 -10.39 -2.28 -9.61
N ALA A 240 -9.15 -2.57 -9.25
CA ALA A 240 -8.61 -3.92 -9.27
C ALA A 240 -8.30 -4.42 -7.86
N TRP A 241 -8.78 -5.62 -7.57
CA TRP A 241 -8.79 -6.23 -6.26
C TRP A 241 -7.87 -7.43 -6.19
N GLY A 242 -6.92 -7.40 -5.26
CA GLY A 242 -6.05 -8.54 -4.96
C GLY A 242 -6.80 -9.63 -4.21
N VAL A 243 -6.76 -10.86 -4.73
CA VAL A 243 -7.35 -12.06 -4.12
C VAL A 243 -6.30 -13.16 -3.99
N GLY A 244 -6.46 -14.03 -2.99
CA GLY A 244 -5.54 -15.15 -2.76
C GLY A 244 -5.76 -16.31 -3.75
N ASN A 245 -6.99 -16.50 -4.22
CA ASN A 245 -7.34 -17.51 -5.22
C ASN A 245 -8.49 -16.98 -6.11
N VAL A 246 -8.19 -16.65 -7.37
CA VAL A 246 -9.18 -16.09 -8.31
C VAL A 246 -10.20 -17.13 -8.76
N GLU A 247 -9.84 -18.42 -8.83
CA GLU A 247 -10.77 -19.50 -9.18
C GLU A 247 -11.85 -19.66 -8.10
N ALA A 248 -11.43 -19.77 -6.84
CA ALA A 248 -12.32 -19.86 -5.69
C ALA A 248 -13.19 -18.59 -5.57
N THR A 249 -12.61 -17.41 -5.79
CA THR A 249 -13.35 -16.15 -5.80
C THR A 249 -14.41 -16.13 -6.90
N CYS A 250 -14.06 -16.51 -8.13
CA CYS A 250 -15.03 -16.57 -9.23
C CYS A 250 -16.15 -17.58 -8.98
N ALA A 251 -15.83 -18.75 -8.43
CA ALA A 251 -16.83 -19.76 -8.08
C ALA A 251 -17.83 -19.22 -7.04
N ARG A 252 -17.32 -18.55 -6.00
CA ARG A 252 -18.13 -17.88 -4.98
C ARG A 252 -19.04 -16.81 -5.56
N LEU A 253 -18.51 -15.93 -6.41
CA LEU A 253 -19.29 -14.87 -7.05
C LEU A 253 -20.42 -15.44 -7.90
N ARG A 254 -20.16 -16.49 -8.71
CA ARG A 254 -21.21 -17.16 -9.48
C ARG A 254 -22.27 -17.80 -8.60
N ALA A 255 -21.88 -18.42 -7.50
CA ALA A 255 -22.80 -19.00 -6.53
C ALA A 255 -23.70 -17.93 -5.87
N ALA A 256 -23.18 -16.71 -5.72
CA ALA A 256 -23.93 -15.54 -5.27
C ALA A 256 -24.75 -14.84 -6.38
N GLY A 257 -24.78 -15.38 -7.61
CA GLY A 257 -25.49 -14.77 -8.73
C GLY A 257 -24.78 -13.58 -9.39
N ILE A 258 -23.53 -13.32 -9.03
CA ILE A 258 -22.73 -12.22 -9.59
C ILE A 258 -22.04 -12.70 -10.87
N GLU A 259 -22.24 -11.96 -11.97
CA GLU A 259 -21.61 -12.27 -13.24
C GLU A 259 -20.10 -11.99 -13.16
N VAL A 260 -19.29 -13.00 -13.49
CA VAL A 260 -17.83 -12.89 -13.50
C VAL A 260 -17.25 -13.76 -14.61
N SER A 261 -16.25 -13.23 -15.32
CA SER A 261 -15.53 -14.00 -16.33
C SER A 261 -14.81 -15.21 -15.72
N GLY A 262 -14.46 -16.19 -16.55
CA GLY A 262 -13.49 -17.21 -16.14
C GLY A 262 -12.15 -16.55 -15.79
N PRO A 263 -11.39 -17.10 -14.82
CA PRO A 263 -9.99 -16.76 -14.65
C PRO A 263 -9.23 -16.94 -15.96
N ARG A 264 -8.37 -15.98 -16.28
CA ARG A 264 -7.49 -16.02 -17.44
C ARG A 264 -6.12 -15.49 -17.06
N ARG A 265 -5.08 -15.84 -17.82
CA ARG A 265 -3.76 -15.24 -17.62
C ARG A 265 -3.83 -13.73 -17.84
N GLY A 266 -3.28 -12.98 -16.88
CA GLY A 266 -3.11 -11.55 -17.00
C GLY A 266 -1.95 -11.20 -17.93
N ILE A 267 -1.85 -9.91 -18.29
CA ILE A 267 -0.76 -9.40 -19.15
C ILE A 267 0.58 -9.50 -18.42
N LYS A 268 0.59 -9.24 -17.11
CA LYS A 268 1.78 -9.41 -16.27
C LYS A 268 2.03 -10.91 -16.07
N PRO A 269 3.25 -11.42 -16.35
CA PRO A 269 3.61 -12.81 -16.07
C PRO A 269 3.30 -13.18 -14.61
N GLY A 270 2.83 -14.42 -14.41
CA GLY A 270 2.46 -14.91 -13.08
C GLY A 270 1.18 -14.32 -12.49
N THR A 271 0.35 -13.62 -13.27
CA THR A 271 -0.95 -13.14 -12.78
C THR A 271 -2.11 -13.91 -13.40
N LEU A 272 -3.15 -14.16 -12.60
CA LEU A 272 -4.46 -14.58 -13.08
C LEU A 272 -5.45 -13.46 -12.80
N VAL A 273 -6.35 -13.22 -13.76
CA VAL A 273 -7.34 -12.16 -13.67
C VAL A 273 -8.73 -12.64 -14.03
N ALA A 274 -9.74 -12.01 -13.44
CA ALA A 274 -11.14 -12.17 -13.84
C ALA A 274 -11.86 -10.83 -13.76
N THR A 275 -12.81 -10.59 -14.66
CA THR A 275 -13.58 -9.35 -14.70
C THR A 275 -14.96 -9.60 -14.10
N VAL A 276 -15.31 -8.82 -13.08
CA VAL A 276 -16.66 -8.78 -12.54
C VAL A 276 -17.53 -7.91 -13.45
N LYS A 277 -18.74 -8.36 -13.72
CA LYS A 277 -19.69 -7.73 -14.63
C LYS A 277 -21.06 -7.57 -13.96
N GLY A 278 -21.89 -6.74 -14.57
CA GLY A 278 -23.27 -6.57 -14.19
C GLY A 278 -23.49 -5.51 -13.12
N GLN A 279 -24.72 -5.47 -12.62
CA GLN A 279 -25.24 -4.35 -11.82
C GLN A 279 -24.68 -4.30 -10.39
N HIS A 280 -24.30 -5.44 -9.82
CA HIS A 280 -23.74 -5.54 -8.46
C HIS A 280 -22.44 -4.74 -8.27
N ALA A 281 -21.77 -4.32 -9.36
CA ALA A 281 -20.58 -3.49 -9.29
C ALA A 281 -20.89 -1.97 -9.21
N HIS A 282 -22.16 -1.57 -9.22
CA HIS A 282 -22.60 -0.18 -9.06
C HIS A 282 -21.86 0.81 -9.97
N GLY A 283 -21.80 0.48 -11.27
CA GLY A 283 -21.15 1.31 -12.30
C GLY A 283 -19.61 1.31 -12.28
N VAL A 284 -18.98 0.60 -11.35
CA VAL A 284 -17.52 0.48 -11.28
C VAL A 284 -17.01 -0.67 -12.16
N ALA A 285 -16.02 -0.40 -13.00
CA ALA A 285 -15.33 -1.47 -13.72
C ALA A 285 -14.42 -2.25 -12.75
N MET A 286 -14.69 -3.53 -12.54
CA MET A 286 -14.01 -4.32 -11.51
C MET A 286 -13.19 -5.48 -12.08
N LEU A 287 -11.94 -5.57 -11.62
CA LEU A 287 -11.02 -6.67 -11.92
C LEU A 287 -10.62 -7.39 -10.62
N LEU A 288 -10.62 -8.72 -10.65
CA LEU A 288 -9.95 -9.55 -9.65
C LEU A 288 -8.57 -9.92 -10.19
N ILE A 289 -7.55 -9.85 -9.34
CA ILE A 289 -6.18 -10.22 -9.68
C ILE A 289 -5.57 -11.09 -8.59
N GLU A 290 -5.04 -12.23 -9.00
CA GLU A 290 -4.20 -13.09 -8.17
C GLU A 290 -2.76 -12.97 -8.66
N HIS A 291 -1.84 -12.72 -7.73
CA HIS A 291 -0.40 -12.68 -7.97
C HIS A 291 0.21 -14.01 -7.51
N THR A 292 0.59 -14.86 -8.45
CA THR A 292 1.35 -16.09 -8.13
C THR A 292 2.80 -15.73 -7.76
N PRO A 293 3.58 -16.64 -7.12
CA PRO A 293 5.00 -16.39 -6.84
C PRO A 293 5.82 -15.95 -8.05
N GLU A 294 5.46 -16.40 -9.26
CA GLU A 294 6.11 -16.01 -10.51
C GLU A 294 5.97 -14.51 -10.84
N SER A 295 4.89 -13.87 -10.38
CA SER A 295 4.63 -12.45 -10.61
C SER A 295 5.53 -11.49 -9.81
N PHE A 296 6.35 -12.02 -8.93
CA PHE A 296 7.33 -11.28 -8.14
C PHE A 296 8.76 -11.46 -8.67
N LYS A 297 8.97 -12.30 -9.69
CA LYS A 297 10.29 -12.48 -10.32
C LYS A 297 10.73 -11.18 -10.99
N PRO A 298 12.04 -10.82 -10.96
CA PRO A 298 12.57 -9.62 -11.61
C PRO A 298 12.15 -9.48 -13.08
N GLU A 299 12.11 -10.60 -13.81
CA GLU A 299 11.70 -10.66 -15.22
C GLU A 299 10.23 -10.28 -15.49
N SER A 300 9.35 -10.40 -14.48
CA SER A 300 7.92 -10.03 -14.57
C SER A 300 7.65 -8.53 -14.33
N ARG A 301 8.68 -7.80 -13.89
CA ARG A 301 8.70 -6.34 -13.77
C ARG A 301 9.55 -5.82 -14.92
N GLU A 302 8.94 -5.50 -16.06
CA GLU A 302 9.70 -4.84 -17.12
C GLU A 302 10.35 -3.56 -16.57
N ALA A 303 11.68 -3.55 -16.57
CA ALA A 303 12.49 -2.61 -15.83
C ALA A 303 12.64 -1.29 -16.59
N HIS A 304 12.46 -0.17 -15.89
CA HIS A 304 13.14 1.07 -16.24
C HIS A 304 14.47 1.11 -15.47
N GLY A 305 15.54 0.81 -16.20
CA GLY A 305 16.91 0.62 -15.71
C GLY A 305 17.41 -0.74 -16.15
N GLU A 306 18.60 -0.82 -16.75
CA GLU A 306 19.25 -2.10 -17.05
C GLU A 306 19.26 -2.95 -15.78
N ALA A 307 18.45 -4.00 -15.75
CA ALA A 307 18.42 -4.92 -14.63
C ALA A 307 19.77 -5.64 -14.59
N PHE A 308 20.44 -5.62 -13.44
CA PHE A 308 21.56 -6.53 -13.22
C PHE A 308 21.00 -7.95 -13.22
N ASP A 309 21.30 -8.73 -14.27
CA ASP A 309 21.02 -10.17 -14.31
C ASP A 309 21.95 -10.87 -13.31
N ASN A 310 21.46 -10.99 -12.08
CA ASN A 310 22.11 -11.70 -10.99
C ASN A 310 21.40 -13.05 -10.72
N ALA A 311 20.83 -13.71 -11.73
CA ALA A 311 20.22 -15.03 -11.53
C ALA A 311 21.33 -16.10 -11.36
N PRO A 312 21.56 -16.67 -10.16
CA PRO A 312 22.43 -17.83 -10.07
C PRO A 312 21.73 -19.06 -10.67
N PRO A 313 22.46 -19.95 -11.34
CA PRO A 313 21.94 -21.24 -11.80
C PRO A 313 21.56 -22.07 -10.58
N SER A 314 20.27 -22.39 -10.44
CA SER A 314 19.65 -23.13 -9.32
C SER A 314 19.83 -22.49 -7.93
N ARG A 315 18.72 -22.24 -7.23
CA ARG A 315 18.72 -21.81 -5.82
C ARG A 315 18.31 -23.00 -4.96
N ALA A 316 19.16 -23.42 -4.04
CA ALA A 316 18.85 -24.48 -3.09
C ALA A 316 17.97 -24.00 -1.93
N PHE A 317 17.93 -22.69 -1.67
CA PHE A 317 17.15 -22.06 -0.60
C PHE A 317 16.48 -20.76 -1.08
N THR A 318 15.49 -20.30 -0.33
CA THR A 318 14.71 -19.10 -0.63
C THR A 318 14.98 -18.01 0.40
N VAL A 319 15.28 -16.80 -0.08
CA VAL A 319 15.23 -15.59 0.75
C VAL A 319 13.77 -15.15 0.89
N LYS A 320 13.28 -15.07 2.12
CA LYS A 320 11.89 -14.71 2.44
C LYS A 320 11.71 -13.19 2.52
N ALA A 321 12.55 -12.50 3.30
CA ALA A 321 12.41 -11.07 3.56
C ALA A 321 13.72 -10.44 4.09
N LEU A 322 13.76 -9.11 4.13
CA LEU A 322 14.63 -8.39 5.08
C LEU A 322 13.99 -8.52 6.47
N ASP A 323 14.73 -9.06 7.44
CA ASP A 323 14.22 -9.24 8.81
C ASP A 323 14.48 -7.99 9.67
N HIS A 324 15.75 -7.57 9.73
CA HIS A 324 16.14 -6.37 10.47
C HIS A 324 17.45 -5.76 10.00
N VAL A 325 17.68 -4.51 10.40
CA VAL A 325 18.96 -3.81 10.29
C VAL A 325 19.50 -3.56 11.68
N VAL A 326 20.76 -3.94 11.91
CA VAL A 326 21.46 -3.66 13.17
C VAL A 326 22.19 -2.33 13.05
N VAL A 327 22.01 -1.46 14.02
CA VAL A 327 22.68 -0.15 14.11
C VAL A 327 23.41 -0.07 15.43
N SER A 328 24.72 0.15 15.37
CA SER A 328 25.56 0.30 16.55
C SER A 328 25.45 1.71 17.10
N THR A 329 25.35 1.81 18.43
CA THR A 329 25.35 3.07 19.16
C THR A 329 26.18 2.97 20.44
N ALA A 330 26.76 4.09 20.86
CA ALA A 330 27.46 4.22 22.13
C ALA A 330 26.49 4.51 23.29
N ASP A 331 25.33 5.09 23.00
CA ASP A 331 24.28 5.40 23.97
C ASP A 331 22.90 5.04 23.38
N LEU A 332 22.38 3.89 23.83
CA LEU A 332 21.12 3.30 23.41
C LEU A 332 19.96 4.21 23.75
N ASP A 333 19.90 4.68 25.00
CA ASP A 333 18.77 5.44 25.52
C ASP A 333 18.70 6.82 24.83
N ALA A 334 19.84 7.48 24.62
CA ALA A 334 19.91 8.73 23.87
C ALA A 334 19.56 8.55 22.39
N THR A 335 19.92 7.41 21.79
CA THR A 335 19.61 7.12 20.38
C THR A 335 18.13 6.83 20.19
N VAL A 336 17.53 6.02 21.07
CA VAL A 336 16.09 5.75 21.11
C VAL A 336 15.31 7.07 21.24
N ALA A 337 15.67 7.91 22.22
CA ALA A 337 15.00 9.20 22.42
C ALA A 337 15.12 10.11 21.19
N ARG A 338 16.31 10.17 20.59
CA ARG A 338 16.55 10.95 19.36
C ARG A 338 15.68 10.43 18.23
N TRP A 339 15.70 9.13 17.95
CA TRP A 339 14.98 8.53 16.82
C TRP A 339 13.47 8.59 16.99
N ALA A 340 12.95 8.46 18.22
CA ALA A 340 11.55 8.73 18.52
C ALA A 340 11.19 10.18 18.15
N SER A 341 12.01 11.16 18.54
CA SER A 341 11.74 12.57 18.27
C SER A 341 11.92 12.99 16.81
N THR A 342 12.88 12.39 16.09
CA THR A 342 13.24 12.83 14.73
C THR A 342 12.64 11.99 13.61
N LEU A 343 12.41 10.70 13.86
CA LEU A 343 11.97 9.74 12.85
C LEU A 343 10.63 9.08 13.20
N ASP A 344 10.05 9.39 14.36
CA ASP A 344 8.86 8.73 14.90
C ASP A 344 9.02 7.20 15.02
N LEU A 345 10.25 6.74 15.28
CA LEU A 345 10.56 5.33 15.53
C LEU A 345 10.70 5.08 17.04
N HIS A 346 9.74 4.35 17.59
CA HIS A 346 9.66 4.06 19.02
C HIS A 346 10.15 2.64 19.31
N ALA A 347 10.91 2.49 20.39
CA ALA A 347 11.33 1.16 20.84
C ALA A 347 10.11 0.40 21.39
N SER A 348 9.84 -0.79 20.86
CA SER A 348 8.80 -1.69 21.38
C SER A 348 9.31 -2.52 22.56
N GLU A 349 10.58 -2.90 22.52
CA GLU A 349 11.24 -3.75 23.51
C GLU A 349 12.70 -3.30 23.68
N SER A 350 13.23 -3.39 24.90
CA SER A 350 14.65 -3.22 25.18
C SER A 350 15.10 -4.17 26.27
N TRP A 351 16.25 -4.81 26.06
CA TRP A 351 16.80 -5.75 27.04
C TRP A 351 18.30 -5.97 26.79
N GLN A 352 18.89 -6.78 27.67
CA GLN A 352 20.26 -7.27 27.55
C GLN A 352 20.21 -8.78 27.33
N PRO A 353 20.49 -9.31 26.12
CA PRO A 353 20.56 -10.74 25.92
C PRO A 353 21.69 -11.35 26.77
N GLU A 354 21.42 -12.49 27.40
CA GLU A 354 22.38 -13.18 28.26
C GLU A 354 23.63 -13.59 27.46
N GLY A 355 24.82 -13.29 27.99
CA GLY A 355 26.10 -13.65 27.36
C GLY A 355 26.47 -12.88 26.09
N ALA A 356 25.58 -12.03 25.56
CA ALA A 356 25.83 -11.34 24.27
C ALA A 356 26.78 -10.14 24.37
N GLY A 357 26.99 -9.58 25.56
CA GLY A 357 27.94 -8.46 25.77
C GLY A 357 27.45 -7.10 25.24
N PHE A 358 26.15 -6.96 24.97
CA PHE A 358 25.52 -5.71 24.55
C PHE A 358 24.08 -5.59 25.11
N ARG A 359 23.59 -4.35 25.20
CA ARG A 359 22.15 -4.03 25.34
C ARG A 359 21.58 -3.70 23.97
N LEU A 360 20.28 -3.94 23.79
CA LEU A 360 19.62 -3.61 22.55
C LEU A 360 18.21 -3.04 22.73
N ALA A 361 17.72 -2.36 21.70
CA ALA A 361 16.33 -1.94 21.57
C ALA A 361 15.79 -2.30 20.18
N LYS A 362 14.56 -2.84 20.15
CA LYS A 362 13.82 -3.17 18.93
C LYS A 362 12.91 -2.02 18.56
N LEU A 363 13.10 -1.45 17.38
CA LEU A 363 12.27 -0.36 16.86
C LEU A 363 11.52 -0.88 15.62
N PRO A 364 10.22 -1.19 15.71
CA PRO A 364 9.43 -1.66 14.57
C PRO A 364 9.40 -0.63 13.42
N ALA A 365 9.55 -1.12 12.18
CA ALA A 365 9.59 -0.29 10.98
C ALA A 365 8.90 -1.00 9.80
N GLY A 366 7.56 -1.08 9.85
CA GLY A 366 6.77 -1.79 8.84
C GLY A 366 6.92 -3.31 8.96
N ASN A 367 7.40 -3.96 7.89
CA ASN A 367 7.59 -5.41 7.84
C ASN A 367 8.97 -5.89 8.33
N ALA A 368 9.83 -4.96 8.75
CA ALA A 368 11.13 -5.22 9.37
C ALA A 368 11.27 -4.39 10.66
N PHE A 369 12.40 -4.49 11.34
CA PHE A 369 12.71 -3.62 12.48
C PHE A 369 14.16 -3.14 12.45
N VAL A 370 14.42 -2.07 13.18
CA VAL A 370 15.79 -1.66 13.51
C VAL A 370 16.15 -2.21 14.88
N GLU A 371 17.31 -2.86 14.95
CA GLU A 371 17.92 -3.31 16.19
C GLU A 371 19.04 -2.34 16.56
N LEU A 372 18.78 -1.45 17.52
CA LEU A 372 19.82 -0.59 18.08
C LEU A 372 20.63 -1.40 19.08
N VAL A 373 21.95 -1.42 18.94
CA VAL A 373 22.86 -2.22 19.78
C VAL A 373 23.92 -1.34 20.42
N GLN A 374 24.01 -1.39 21.75
CA GLN A 374 25.05 -0.76 22.55
C GLN A 374 25.95 -1.81 23.22
N PRO A 375 27.27 -1.83 22.93
CA PRO A 375 28.19 -2.73 23.60
C PRO A 375 28.32 -2.39 25.09
N LEU A 376 28.48 -3.40 25.93
CA LEU A 376 28.68 -3.22 27.38
C LEU A 376 30.13 -2.95 27.74
N THR A 377 31.07 -3.39 26.90
CA THR A 377 32.51 -3.33 27.17
C THR A 377 33.28 -2.89 25.93
N ALA A 378 34.45 -2.27 26.14
CA ALA A 378 35.28 -1.71 25.07
C ALA A 378 35.95 -2.79 24.18
N ASP A 379 36.11 -4.01 24.70
CA ASP A 379 36.65 -5.16 23.97
C ASP A 379 35.61 -5.84 23.07
N HIS A 380 34.32 -5.50 23.19
CA HIS A 380 33.27 -6.05 22.34
C HIS A 380 33.42 -5.62 20.87
N ARG A 381 33.11 -6.51 19.92
CA ARG A 381 33.27 -6.25 18.47
C ARG A 381 32.48 -5.03 17.98
N VAL A 382 31.32 -4.77 18.57
CA VAL A 382 30.53 -3.57 18.26
C VAL A 382 31.24 -2.30 18.76
N ALA A 383 31.88 -2.34 19.93
CA ALA A 383 32.65 -1.21 20.45
C ALA A 383 33.87 -0.91 19.56
N GLN A 384 34.60 -1.94 19.13
CA GLN A 384 35.70 -1.79 18.18
C GLN A 384 35.23 -1.17 16.86
N THR A 385 34.07 -1.61 16.34
CA THR A 385 33.49 -1.03 15.10
C THR A 385 33.10 0.42 15.28
N ILE A 386 32.52 0.80 16.42
CA ILE A 386 32.21 2.20 16.75
C ILE A 386 33.49 3.03 16.83
N ALA A 387 34.56 2.50 17.44
CA ALA A 387 35.85 3.20 17.53
C ALA A 387 36.50 3.42 16.16
N GLU A 388 36.40 2.45 15.26
CA GLU A 388 37.00 2.53 13.92
C GLU A 388 36.18 3.37 12.93
N ARG A 389 34.84 3.30 12.99
CA ARG A 389 33.95 3.78 11.93
C ARG A 389 32.87 4.75 12.41
N GLY A 390 32.78 4.98 13.71
CA GLY A 390 31.67 5.69 14.34
C GLY A 390 30.43 4.81 14.53
N GLN A 391 29.45 5.36 15.25
CA GLN A 391 28.12 4.78 15.40
C GLN A 391 27.41 4.75 14.03
N GLY A 392 26.59 3.74 13.76
CA GLY A 392 25.87 3.65 12.49
C GLY A 392 25.49 2.22 12.11
N MET A 393 25.17 2.01 10.84
CA MET A 393 24.76 0.70 10.33
C MET A 393 25.86 -0.35 10.56
N TYR A 394 25.51 -1.43 11.24
CA TYR A 394 26.43 -2.51 11.61
C TYR A 394 26.27 -3.73 10.69
N SER A 395 25.04 -4.23 10.53
CA SER A 395 24.72 -5.38 9.68
C SER A 395 23.28 -5.35 9.17
N ILE A 396 23.03 -6.14 8.13
CA ILE A 396 21.67 -6.47 7.66
C ILE A 396 21.39 -7.95 7.91
N SER A 397 20.15 -8.26 8.28
CA SER A 397 19.68 -9.62 8.53
C SER A 397 18.60 -10.00 7.52
N ILE A 398 18.80 -11.12 6.84
CA ILE A 398 17.94 -11.61 5.76
C ILE A 398 17.31 -12.93 6.18
N GLU A 399 15.98 -13.00 6.16
CA GLU A 399 15.25 -14.21 6.50
C GLU A 399 15.34 -15.24 5.37
N VAL A 400 15.58 -16.50 5.72
CA VAL A 400 15.60 -17.65 4.80
C VAL A 400 14.60 -18.73 5.22
N ASP A 401 14.22 -19.57 4.26
CA ASP A 401 13.35 -20.74 4.49
C ASP A 401 14.04 -21.90 5.22
N SER A 402 15.34 -22.09 4.98
CA SER A 402 16.17 -23.10 5.63
C SER A 402 17.61 -22.61 5.74
N LEU A 403 18.08 -22.39 6.96
CA LEU A 403 19.45 -21.97 7.24
C LEU A 403 20.44 -23.08 6.92
N ASP A 404 20.07 -24.34 7.18
CA ASP A 404 20.92 -25.49 6.87
C ASP A 404 21.14 -25.61 5.35
N THR A 405 20.07 -25.45 4.56
CA THR A 405 20.18 -25.49 3.10
C THR A 405 20.94 -24.27 2.57
N ALA A 406 20.71 -23.09 3.15
CA ALA A 406 21.43 -21.88 2.78
C ALA A 406 22.94 -21.98 3.05
N VAL A 407 23.33 -22.46 4.23
CA VAL A 407 24.73 -22.65 4.61
C VAL A 407 25.41 -23.69 3.71
N ALA A 408 24.74 -24.81 3.44
CA ALA A 408 25.28 -25.85 2.56
C ALA A 408 25.52 -25.32 1.12
N ASP A 409 24.55 -24.59 0.56
CA ASP A 409 24.64 -23.99 -0.76
C ASP A 409 25.75 -22.93 -0.86
N LEU A 410 25.84 -22.04 0.13
CA LEU A 410 26.90 -21.03 0.21
C LEU A 410 28.28 -21.67 0.27
N ARG A 411 28.45 -22.73 1.08
CA ARG A 411 29.72 -23.48 1.17
C ARG A 411 30.07 -24.17 -0.13
N ALA A 412 29.08 -24.79 -0.80
CA ALA A 412 29.29 -25.40 -2.12
C ALA A 412 29.75 -24.38 -3.18
N LYS A 413 29.33 -23.12 -3.03
CA LYS A 413 29.73 -21.97 -3.87
C LYS A 413 31.04 -21.31 -3.41
N GLY A 414 31.73 -21.85 -2.40
CA GLY A 414 32.96 -21.30 -1.86
C GLY A 414 32.78 -20.01 -1.05
N VAL A 415 31.54 -19.66 -0.67
CA VAL A 415 31.24 -18.49 0.16
C VAL A 415 31.50 -18.84 1.63
N PRO A 416 32.42 -18.14 2.32
CA PRO A 416 32.67 -18.37 3.74
C PRO A 416 31.47 -17.90 4.57
N VAL A 417 30.84 -18.84 5.27
CA VAL A 417 29.68 -18.63 6.14
C VAL A 417 29.86 -19.43 7.44
N SER A 418 29.48 -18.84 8.57
CA SER A 418 29.53 -19.53 9.87
C SER A 418 28.58 -20.72 9.93
N ASP A 419 28.77 -21.61 10.90
CA ASP A 419 27.74 -22.60 11.22
C ASP A 419 26.47 -21.91 11.73
N PRO A 420 25.29 -22.52 11.50
CA PRO A 420 24.06 -22.12 12.16
C PRO A 420 24.19 -22.20 13.68
N GLU A 421 23.80 -21.13 14.37
CA GLU A 421 23.74 -21.07 15.83
C GLU A 421 22.40 -20.50 16.31
N PRO A 422 22.00 -20.71 17.57
CA PRO A 422 20.83 -20.04 18.13
C PRO A 422 20.96 -18.52 18.01
N GLY A 423 19.89 -17.87 17.56
CA GLY A 423 19.79 -16.42 17.55
C GLY A 423 19.45 -15.85 18.93
N ILE A 424 19.47 -14.52 19.05
CA ILE A 424 19.07 -13.83 20.28
C ILE A 424 17.55 -13.74 20.47
N TRP A 425 16.79 -14.02 19.40
CA TRP A 425 15.34 -14.05 19.39
C TRP A 425 14.84 -15.48 19.56
N ASP A 426 13.76 -15.64 20.33
CA ASP A 426 13.26 -16.97 20.66
C ASP A 426 12.90 -17.79 19.41
N GLY A 427 13.28 -19.07 19.42
CA GLY A 427 13.11 -19.99 18.29
C GLY A 427 13.93 -19.68 17.04
N THR A 428 14.75 -18.63 17.01
CA THR A 428 15.52 -18.26 15.80
C THR A 428 16.87 -18.95 15.71
N ARG A 429 17.34 -19.13 14.48
CA ARG A 429 18.71 -19.55 14.17
C ARG A 429 19.37 -18.54 13.24
N VAL A 430 20.67 -18.33 13.40
CA VAL A 430 21.44 -17.36 12.60
C VAL A 430 22.73 -17.95 12.05
N ALA A 431 23.15 -17.49 10.88
CA ALA A 431 24.48 -17.74 10.32
C ALA A 431 25.01 -16.44 9.68
N ARG A 432 26.31 -16.17 9.77
CA ARG A 432 26.90 -14.91 9.30
C ARG A 432 27.82 -15.14 8.11
N ILE A 433 27.61 -14.36 7.05
CA ILE A 433 28.43 -14.36 5.86
C ILE A 433 29.66 -13.48 6.10
N ASN A 434 30.84 -13.95 5.68
CA ASN A 434 32.04 -13.15 5.77
C ASN A 434 31.91 -11.88 4.90
N LYS A 435 32.25 -10.72 5.46
CA LYS A 435 32.16 -9.41 4.78
C LYS A 435 32.85 -9.40 3.41
N SER A 436 33.98 -10.10 3.24
CA SER A 436 34.68 -10.13 1.95
C SER A 436 33.87 -10.80 0.84
N ALA A 437 32.99 -11.74 1.18
CA ALA A 437 32.12 -12.44 0.24
C ALA A 437 30.80 -11.69 -0.03
N ALA A 438 30.55 -10.60 0.70
CA ALA A 438 29.37 -9.76 0.56
C ALA A 438 29.74 -8.30 0.23
N ASN A 439 30.81 -8.10 -0.56
CA ASN A 439 31.29 -6.79 -1.00
C ASN A 439 31.50 -5.78 0.15
N GLY A 440 31.99 -6.26 1.30
CA GLY A 440 32.23 -5.46 2.49
C GLY A 440 31.02 -5.29 3.42
N VAL A 441 29.84 -5.75 3.01
CA VAL A 441 28.60 -5.69 3.81
C VAL A 441 28.58 -6.82 4.84
N SER A 442 28.20 -6.50 6.08
CA SER A 442 27.96 -7.51 7.10
C SER A 442 26.56 -8.08 6.92
N VAL A 443 26.45 -9.33 6.48
CA VAL A 443 25.17 -10.00 6.23
C VAL A 443 24.98 -11.17 7.19
N GLN A 444 23.85 -11.18 7.88
CA GLN A 444 23.37 -12.30 8.67
C GLN A 444 22.19 -12.95 7.94
N LEU A 445 22.19 -14.28 7.87
CA LEU A 445 21.00 -15.07 7.53
C LEU A 445 20.30 -15.44 8.84
N ILE A 446 18.97 -15.37 8.83
CA ILE A 446 18.14 -15.77 9.96
C ILE A 446 17.04 -16.72 9.50
N GLU A 447 16.82 -17.78 10.26
CA GLU A 447 15.66 -18.66 10.11
C GLU A 447 14.77 -18.45 11.33
N ARG A 448 13.50 -18.18 11.07
CA ARG A 448 12.44 -18.05 12.07
C ARG A 448 11.64 -19.36 12.15
N PRO A 449 11.05 -19.65 13.33
CA PRO A 449 10.29 -20.88 13.56
C PRO A 449 9.09 -21.06 12.64
#